data_AF-A0A3C0RB10-F1
#
_entry.id   AF-A0A3C0RB10-F1
#
_cell.length_a   1.000
_cell.length_b   1.000
_cell.length_c   1.000
_cell.angle_alpha   90.00
_cell.angle_beta   90.00
_cell.angle_gamma   90.00
#
_symmetry.space_group_name_H-M   'P 1'
#
loop_
_entity.id
_entity.type
_entity.pdbx_description
1 polymer ?
#
loop_
_entity_poly.entity_id
_entity_poly.type
_entity_poly.pdbx_seq_one_letter_code
_entity_poly.pdbx_strand_id
1 'polypeptide(L)'
;MKTNNSRKVHLIAHSAGGGLSYQYCSDKERAKKVAKYVHIGSSKQKNTINRRFDMLNIYSSADLIARQAGDIDGAINIAFTHADHFQLVTDGNTARAVIHFIMDESIEPQQLKPIKTLQYHENLLISGKACTFGDNQPLEKAKIEIYAINHLTGQRLKKKADTVFVSDVNGRWGPFKAKAFTSYEMVLKPSDTTMRTVYYFRDIFIAQNPLVYLRAIPKSGMTAFLLGGVPKDEQQAAVAIFSASRGVIAGRDSVTINGTSLSTNTFAPAKKNAIAFFLYDDGDKQSSGNGLPAFGATPFLSGVDMFINAKETKVKKKITPPASIALYYNTRKLVLPARKSKEGVLVAVFE
;
A
#
# COMPACT_ATOMS: atom_id res chain seq x y z
N MET A 1 -9.59 25.41 2.50
CA MET A 1 -10.03 26.06 1.25
C MET A 1 -10.94 25.11 0.49
N LYS A 2 -12.07 25.59 -0.03
CA LYS A 2 -12.81 24.86 -1.07
C LYS A 2 -11.97 24.91 -2.34
N THR A 3 -11.59 23.75 -2.86
CA THR A 3 -10.83 23.66 -4.12
C THR A 3 -11.75 23.60 -5.35
N ASN A 4 -13.06 23.47 -5.13
CA ASN A 4 -14.10 23.60 -6.15
C ASN A 4 -15.31 24.36 -5.57
N ASN A 5 -16.16 24.94 -6.43
CA ASN A 5 -17.35 25.69 -6.01
C ASN A 5 -18.49 24.79 -5.48
N SER A 6 -18.22 23.51 -5.18
CA SER A 6 -19.25 22.59 -4.69
C SER A 6 -19.68 22.93 -3.25
N ARG A 7 -20.97 22.69 -2.98
CA ARG A 7 -21.56 22.80 -1.63
C ARG A 7 -21.55 21.48 -0.88
N LYS A 8 -21.42 20.35 -1.59
CA LYS A 8 -21.41 19.00 -1.03
C LYS A 8 -20.28 18.14 -1.61
N VAL A 9 -19.95 17.06 -0.92
CA VAL A 9 -18.98 16.05 -1.38
C VAL A 9 -19.64 14.67 -1.40
N HIS A 10 -19.10 13.77 -2.22
CA HIS A 10 -19.36 12.34 -2.07
C HIS A 10 -18.35 11.77 -1.08
N LEU A 11 -18.83 10.99 -0.12
CA LEU A 11 -18.00 10.38 0.90
C LEU A 11 -17.90 8.88 0.61
N ILE A 12 -16.68 8.39 0.38
CA ILE A 12 -16.41 6.97 0.15
C ILE A 12 -15.52 6.49 1.30
N ALA A 13 -15.93 5.42 1.96
CA ALA A 13 -15.26 4.94 3.15
C ALA A 13 -15.09 3.42 3.10
N HIS A 14 -13.94 2.95 3.58
CA HIS A 14 -13.57 1.54 3.63
C HIS A 14 -13.27 1.09 5.06
N SER A 15 -13.64 -0.16 5.40
CA SER A 15 -13.30 -0.80 6.66
C SER A 15 -13.68 0.06 7.89
N ALA A 16 -12.77 0.32 8.83
CA ALA A 16 -13.00 1.19 9.98
C ALA A 16 -13.41 2.63 9.58
N GLY A 17 -12.99 3.10 8.40
CA GLY A 17 -13.41 4.39 7.86
C GLY A 17 -14.92 4.46 7.62
N GLY A 18 -15.57 3.31 7.37
CA GLY A 18 -17.02 3.21 7.25
C GLY A 18 -17.73 3.61 8.53
N GLY A 19 -17.31 3.06 9.68
CA GLY A 19 -17.85 3.45 10.98
C GLY A 19 -17.62 4.94 11.29
N LEU A 20 -16.41 5.44 11.02
CA LEU A 20 -16.06 6.85 11.21
C LEU A 20 -16.94 7.78 10.37
N SER A 21 -17.12 7.46 9.10
CA SER A 21 -17.93 8.24 8.16
C SER A 21 -19.42 8.16 8.49
N TYR A 22 -19.90 6.99 8.93
CA TYR A 22 -21.26 6.81 9.41
C TYR A 22 -21.54 7.70 10.62
N GLN A 23 -20.64 7.71 11.61
CA GLN A 23 -20.73 8.59 12.79
C GLN A 23 -20.57 10.08 12.43
N TYR A 24 -19.72 10.42 11.47
CA TYR A 24 -19.61 11.80 10.98
C TYR A 24 -20.95 12.30 10.44
N CYS A 25 -21.63 11.47 9.64
CA CYS A 25 -22.90 11.79 8.99
C CYS A 25 -24.13 11.66 9.91
N SER A 26 -24.01 11.06 11.11
CA SER A 26 -25.13 11.01 12.06
C SER A 26 -25.47 12.40 12.62
N ASP A 27 -24.52 13.33 12.61
CA ASP A 27 -24.72 14.74 12.90
C ASP A 27 -25.39 15.46 11.72
N LYS A 28 -26.50 16.17 11.98
CA LYS A 28 -27.31 16.83 10.96
C LYS A 28 -26.60 17.96 10.21
N GLU A 29 -25.68 18.69 10.84
CA GLU A 29 -24.97 19.79 10.17
C GLU A 29 -23.82 19.29 9.30
N ARG A 30 -23.17 18.19 9.72
CA ARG A 30 -22.18 17.47 8.92
C ARG A 30 -22.83 16.77 7.73
N ALA A 31 -23.98 16.13 7.96
CA ALA A 31 -24.81 15.51 6.94
C ALA A 31 -25.11 16.41 5.74
N LYS A 32 -25.43 17.70 5.99
CA LYS A 32 -25.75 18.68 4.94
C LYS A 32 -24.62 18.88 3.92
N LYS A 33 -23.38 18.53 4.28
CA LYS A 33 -22.19 18.67 3.43
C LYS A 33 -21.92 17.43 2.59
N VAL A 34 -22.68 16.35 2.77
CA VAL A 34 -22.50 15.08 2.05
C VAL A 34 -23.68 14.89 1.09
N ALA A 35 -23.37 14.64 -0.18
CA ALA A 35 -24.37 14.37 -1.21
C ALA A 35 -24.79 12.90 -1.19
N LYS A 36 -23.80 12.00 -1.25
CA LYS A 36 -23.99 10.54 -1.24
C LYS A 36 -22.91 9.88 -0.40
N TYR A 37 -23.22 8.73 0.18
CA TYR A 37 -22.30 7.96 1.01
C TYR A 37 -22.07 6.56 0.46
N VAL A 38 -20.82 6.15 0.32
CA VAL A 38 -20.43 4.79 -0.07
C VAL A 38 -19.69 4.11 1.07
N HIS A 39 -20.17 2.93 1.44
CA HIS A 39 -19.71 2.10 2.54
C HIS A 39 -19.16 0.78 1.98
N ILE A 40 -17.84 0.58 2.03
CA ILE A 40 -17.17 -0.53 1.32
C ILE A 40 -16.43 -1.42 2.33
N GLY A 41 -16.72 -2.73 2.36
CA GLY A 41 -15.97 -3.67 3.19
C GLY A 41 -15.92 -3.28 4.67
N SER A 42 -17.00 -2.71 5.16
CA SER A 42 -17.14 -2.18 6.52
C SER A 42 -18.16 -3.00 7.30
N SER A 43 -18.15 -2.88 8.63
CA SER A 43 -19.16 -3.56 9.46
C SER A 43 -20.56 -3.06 9.15
N LYS A 44 -21.49 -4.00 8.92
CA LYS A 44 -22.89 -3.73 8.60
C LYS A 44 -23.51 -2.77 9.62
N GLN A 45 -24.27 -1.81 9.11
CA GLN A 45 -25.13 -0.93 9.89
C GLN A 45 -26.57 -1.43 9.80
N LYS A 46 -27.39 -1.13 10.81
CA LYS A 46 -28.79 -1.60 10.83
C LYS A 46 -29.61 -0.99 9.69
N ASN A 47 -29.48 0.32 9.47
CA ASN A 47 -30.21 1.08 8.45
C ASN A 47 -29.27 2.13 7.85
N THR A 48 -29.71 2.81 6.79
CA THR A 48 -29.09 4.06 6.34
C THR A 48 -29.13 5.13 7.44
N ILE A 49 -28.16 6.04 7.38
CA ILE A 49 -27.97 7.11 8.35
C ILE A 49 -29.24 7.97 8.36
N ASN A 50 -29.93 8.04 9.51
CA ASN A 50 -31.15 8.84 9.67
C ASN A 50 -32.26 8.58 8.61
N ARG A 51 -32.21 7.48 7.83
CA ARG A 51 -33.08 7.21 6.66
C ARG A 51 -33.12 8.34 5.61
N ARG A 52 -32.03 9.13 5.50
CA ARG A 52 -32.00 10.38 4.70
C ARG A 52 -30.92 10.44 3.63
N PHE A 53 -30.05 9.45 3.55
CA PHE A 53 -28.93 9.47 2.62
C PHE A 53 -29.09 8.37 1.59
N ASP A 54 -28.86 8.75 0.34
CA ASP A 54 -28.50 7.80 -0.68
C ASP A 54 -27.20 7.14 -0.24
N MET A 55 -27.28 5.83 -0.02
CA MET A 55 -26.19 5.03 0.49
C MET A 55 -25.97 3.84 -0.44
N LEU A 56 -24.73 3.65 -0.85
CA LEU A 56 -24.27 2.44 -1.50
C LEU A 56 -23.46 1.62 -0.51
N ASN A 57 -23.86 0.38 -0.27
CA ASN A 57 -23.15 -0.60 0.55
C ASN A 57 -22.57 -1.68 -0.36
N ILE A 58 -21.26 -1.90 -0.31
CA ILE A 58 -20.56 -2.93 -1.07
C ILE A 58 -19.81 -3.81 -0.09
N TYR A 59 -20.10 -5.11 -0.12
CA TYR A 59 -19.45 -6.10 0.75
C TYR A 59 -19.12 -7.38 -0.03
N SER A 60 -18.33 -8.28 0.57
CA SER A 60 -17.92 -9.52 -0.08
C SER A 60 -17.92 -10.69 0.89
N SER A 61 -18.40 -11.86 0.46
CA SER A 61 -18.27 -13.09 1.26
C SER A 61 -16.84 -13.62 1.34
N ALA A 62 -15.95 -13.18 0.44
CA ALA A 62 -14.50 -13.46 0.51
C ALA A 62 -13.75 -12.50 1.45
N ASP A 63 -14.41 -11.46 1.98
CA ASP A 63 -13.83 -10.58 2.99
C ASP A 63 -13.95 -11.24 4.38
N LEU A 64 -12.85 -11.86 4.82
CA LEU A 64 -12.76 -12.51 6.14
C LEU A 64 -12.32 -11.57 7.27
N ILE A 65 -12.19 -10.27 6.99
CA ILE A 65 -11.73 -9.26 7.94
C ILE A 65 -12.92 -8.44 8.45
N ALA A 66 -13.78 -7.96 7.55
CA ALA A 66 -14.97 -7.20 7.89
C ALA A 66 -15.98 -8.10 8.61
N ARG A 67 -15.95 -8.08 9.95
CA ARG A 67 -16.91 -8.83 10.77
C ARG A 67 -18.33 -8.34 10.46
N GLN A 68 -19.23 -9.29 10.25
CA GLN A 68 -20.66 -9.07 10.04
C GLN A 68 -21.00 -8.26 8.78
N ALA A 69 -20.27 -8.47 7.68
CA ALA A 69 -20.66 -7.95 6.36
C ALA A 69 -22.09 -8.42 5.99
N GLY A 70 -22.86 -7.54 5.34
CA GLY A 70 -24.22 -7.85 4.88
C GLY A 70 -25.02 -6.60 4.50
N ASP A 71 -26.26 -6.81 4.08
CA ASP A 71 -27.13 -5.74 3.60
C ASP A 71 -27.47 -4.72 4.69
N ILE A 72 -27.53 -3.44 4.31
CA ILE A 72 -27.97 -2.33 5.16
C ILE A 72 -29.36 -1.90 4.71
N ASP A 73 -30.32 -1.85 5.64
CA ASP A 73 -31.71 -1.49 5.31
C ASP A 73 -31.81 -0.06 4.75
N GLY A 74 -32.42 0.07 3.57
CA GLY A 74 -32.58 1.34 2.86
C GLY A 74 -31.38 1.79 2.03
N ALA A 75 -30.29 1.02 2.00
CA ALA A 75 -29.16 1.25 1.10
C ALA A 75 -29.35 0.47 -0.21
N ILE A 76 -28.66 0.89 -1.27
CA ILE A 76 -28.39 0.03 -2.42
C ILE A 76 -27.28 -0.93 -1.97
N ASN A 77 -27.53 -2.23 -2.00
CA ASN A 77 -26.60 -3.25 -1.54
C ASN A 77 -26.02 -4.04 -2.72
N ILE A 78 -24.70 -4.21 -2.73
CA ILE A 78 -23.98 -5.04 -3.69
C ILE A 78 -23.14 -6.07 -2.92
N ALA A 79 -23.43 -7.34 -3.16
CA ALA A 79 -22.71 -8.47 -2.60
C ALA A 79 -21.76 -9.07 -3.64
N PHE A 80 -20.46 -9.02 -3.37
CA PHE A 80 -19.44 -9.77 -4.11
C PHE A 80 -19.15 -11.10 -3.42
N THR A 81 -18.54 -12.02 -4.15
CA THR A 81 -18.17 -13.35 -3.63
C THR A 81 -16.69 -13.66 -3.78
N HIS A 82 -15.92 -12.80 -4.46
CA HIS A 82 -14.55 -13.10 -4.88
C HIS A 82 -13.49 -12.16 -4.29
N ALA A 83 -13.87 -10.94 -3.90
CA ALA A 83 -12.91 -9.91 -3.51
C ALA A 83 -12.60 -10.00 -2.00
N ASP A 84 -11.31 -10.12 -1.65
CA ASP A 84 -10.88 -10.00 -0.26
C ASP A 84 -11.01 -8.57 0.27
N HIS A 85 -10.73 -8.36 1.57
CA HIS A 85 -10.95 -7.08 2.24
C HIS A 85 -10.30 -5.87 1.55
N PHE A 86 -9.08 -6.05 1.05
CA PHE A 86 -8.33 -4.96 0.41
C PHE A 86 -8.64 -4.92 -1.09
N GLN A 87 -8.81 -6.08 -1.71
CA GLN A 87 -9.23 -6.16 -3.11
C GLN A 87 -10.56 -5.48 -3.34
N LEU A 88 -11.51 -5.60 -2.40
CA LEU A 88 -12.86 -5.06 -2.55
C LEU A 88 -12.86 -3.56 -2.81
N VAL A 89 -12.03 -2.77 -2.12
CA VAL A 89 -11.97 -1.30 -2.33
C VAL A 89 -11.18 -0.91 -3.58
N THR A 90 -10.31 -1.77 -4.09
CA THR A 90 -9.52 -1.53 -5.31
C THR A 90 -10.06 -2.27 -6.54
N ASP A 91 -11.17 -3.01 -6.42
CA ASP A 91 -11.76 -3.78 -7.51
C ASP A 91 -12.38 -2.85 -8.57
N GLY A 92 -12.16 -3.15 -9.84
CA GLY A 92 -12.72 -2.36 -10.95
C GLY A 92 -14.25 -2.36 -10.99
N ASN A 93 -14.90 -3.44 -10.53
CA ASN A 93 -16.37 -3.49 -10.40
C ASN A 93 -16.86 -2.60 -9.27
N THR A 94 -16.13 -2.52 -8.15
CA THR A 94 -16.41 -1.56 -7.08
C THR A 94 -16.31 -0.13 -7.60
N ALA A 95 -15.25 0.19 -8.35
CA ALA A 95 -15.09 1.51 -8.94
C ALA A 95 -16.26 1.87 -9.87
N ARG A 96 -16.73 0.94 -10.71
CA ARG A 96 -17.90 1.17 -11.57
C ARG A 96 -19.19 1.35 -10.78
N ALA A 97 -19.45 0.50 -9.78
CA ALA A 97 -20.62 0.66 -8.93
C ALA A 97 -20.66 2.05 -8.25
N VAL A 98 -19.51 2.49 -7.74
CA VAL A 98 -19.34 3.83 -7.15
C VAL A 98 -19.64 4.93 -8.17
N ILE A 99 -19.10 4.83 -9.40
CA ILE A 99 -19.31 5.83 -10.44
C ILE A 99 -20.79 5.91 -10.83
N HIS A 100 -21.43 4.78 -11.15
CA HIS A 100 -22.86 4.73 -11.49
C HIS A 100 -23.71 5.34 -10.37
N PHE A 101 -23.45 4.93 -9.13
CA PHE A 101 -24.14 5.47 -7.96
C PHE A 101 -23.96 6.99 -7.83
N ILE A 102 -22.74 7.50 -8.00
CA ILE A 102 -22.46 8.94 -7.91
C ILE A 102 -23.16 9.71 -9.03
N MET A 103 -23.21 9.15 -10.23
CA MET A 103 -23.81 9.75 -11.44
C MET A 103 -25.33 9.55 -11.57
N ASP A 104 -25.99 8.92 -10.59
CA ASP A 104 -27.43 8.58 -10.67
C ASP A 104 -27.79 7.66 -11.84
N GLU A 105 -26.84 6.83 -12.27
CA GLU A 105 -27.05 5.81 -13.29
C GLU A 105 -27.53 4.51 -12.64
N SER A 106 -28.34 3.71 -13.36
CA SER A 106 -28.76 2.39 -12.86
C SER A 106 -27.55 1.53 -12.58
N ILE A 107 -27.60 0.81 -11.46
CA ILE A 107 -26.58 -0.15 -11.07
C ILE A 107 -27.19 -1.52 -11.26
N GLU A 108 -26.71 -2.25 -12.26
CA GLU A 108 -27.06 -3.65 -12.49
C GLU A 108 -25.87 -4.51 -12.01
N PRO A 109 -25.83 -4.99 -10.75
CA PRO A 109 -24.62 -5.59 -10.18
C PRO A 109 -24.11 -6.79 -10.98
N GLN A 110 -25.02 -7.56 -11.57
CA GLN A 110 -24.72 -8.72 -12.41
C GLN A 110 -24.09 -8.34 -13.75
N GLN A 111 -24.25 -7.10 -14.18
CA GLN A 111 -23.73 -6.59 -15.47
C GLN A 111 -22.46 -5.77 -15.30
N LEU A 112 -22.00 -5.52 -14.06
CA LEU A 112 -20.73 -4.85 -13.81
C LEU A 112 -19.59 -5.68 -14.39
N LYS A 113 -18.91 -5.11 -15.39
CA LYS A 113 -17.70 -5.69 -15.99
C LYS A 113 -16.49 -4.88 -15.51
N PRO A 114 -15.37 -5.53 -15.14
CA PRO A 114 -14.19 -4.81 -14.69
C PRO A 114 -13.75 -3.77 -15.71
N ILE A 115 -13.22 -2.64 -15.24
CA ILE A 115 -12.53 -1.69 -16.12
C ILE A 115 -11.27 -2.38 -16.62
N LYS A 116 -11.34 -2.97 -17.82
CA LYS A 116 -10.30 -3.86 -18.36
C LYS A 116 -9.04 -3.14 -18.85
N THR A 117 -9.07 -1.83 -19.02
CA THR A 117 -8.00 -1.10 -19.68
C THR A 117 -7.61 0.12 -18.86
N LEU A 118 -6.48 0.02 -18.16
CA LEU A 118 -5.69 1.19 -17.81
C LEU A 118 -5.06 1.66 -19.13
N GLN A 119 -5.58 2.74 -19.69
CA GLN A 119 -4.96 3.35 -20.85
C GLN A 119 -3.63 3.96 -20.43
N TYR A 120 -2.60 3.77 -21.26
CA TYR A 120 -1.32 4.42 -21.05
C TYR A 120 -1.48 5.93 -21.24
N HIS A 121 -1.11 6.73 -20.24
CA HIS A 121 -1.12 8.18 -20.36
C HIS A 121 0.23 8.68 -20.87
N GLU A 122 0.25 9.55 -21.88
CA GLU A 122 1.48 10.18 -22.38
C GLU A 122 2.14 11.08 -21.33
N ASN A 123 1.31 11.71 -20.49
CA ASN A 123 1.75 12.59 -19.41
C ASN A 123 1.63 11.90 -18.04
N LEU A 124 2.69 11.23 -17.62
CA LEU A 124 2.77 10.56 -16.32
C LEU A 124 3.18 11.55 -15.23
N LEU A 125 2.21 12.27 -14.67
CA LEU A 125 2.42 13.14 -13.51
C LEU A 125 2.20 12.36 -12.22
N ILE A 126 3.26 12.24 -11.42
CA ILE A 126 3.28 11.48 -10.18
C ILE A 126 3.48 12.43 -9.00
N SER A 127 2.60 12.37 -8.02
CA SER A 127 2.73 13.12 -6.77
C SER A 127 2.17 12.31 -5.63
N GLY A 128 2.34 12.81 -4.41
CA GLY A 128 1.71 12.15 -3.28
C GLY A 128 2.13 12.73 -1.95
N LYS A 129 2.22 11.86 -0.93
CA LYS A 129 2.39 12.28 0.46
C LYS A 129 3.48 11.46 1.17
N ALA A 130 4.40 12.16 1.82
CA ALA A 130 5.32 11.63 2.80
C ALA A 130 4.67 11.69 4.19
N CYS A 131 4.58 10.55 4.87
CA CYS A 131 3.96 10.45 6.19
C CYS A 131 4.52 9.26 6.97
N THR A 132 4.13 9.08 8.21
CA THR A 132 4.46 7.87 9.00
C THR A 132 3.52 6.70 8.69
N PHE A 133 4.04 5.47 8.85
CA PHE A 133 3.27 4.25 8.68
C PHE A 133 2.35 4.00 9.89
N GLY A 134 1.09 3.64 9.63
CA GLY A 134 0.06 3.38 10.65
C GLY A 134 -0.77 4.61 11.03
N ASP A 135 -0.15 5.65 11.55
CA ASP A 135 -0.82 6.86 12.07
C ASP A 135 -0.92 8.03 11.07
N ASN A 136 -0.28 7.91 9.89
CA ASN A 136 -0.37 8.87 8.78
C ASN A 136 0.07 10.31 9.12
N GLN A 137 0.90 10.52 10.15
CA GLN A 137 1.39 11.85 10.49
C GLN A 137 2.19 12.42 9.32
N PRO A 138 1.86 13.62 8.81
CA PRO A 138 2.61 14.25 7.75
C PRO A 138 4.08 14.44 8.12
N LEU A 139 4.99 14.20 7.17
CA LEU A 139 6.40 14.53 7.34
C LEU A 139 6.69 15.84 6.61
N GLU A 140 6.84 16.93 7.34
CA GLU A 140 7.27 18.21 6.79
C GLU A 140 8.79 18.23 6.55
N LYS A 141 9.22 18.88 5.47
CA LYS A 141 10.63 19.04 5.08
C LYS A 141 11.37 17.72 4.82
N ALA A 142 10.66 16.60 4.68
CA ALA A 142 11.29 15.36 4.26
C ALA A 142 11.79 15.50 2.82
N LYS A 143 12.95 14.92 2.54
CA LYS A 143 13.50 14.88 1.18
C LYS A 143 13.01 13.63 0.47
N ILE A 144 12.50 13.80 -0.76
CA ILE A 144 12.11 12.72 -1.65
C ILE A 144 13.05 12.75 -2.85
N GLU A 145 13.96 11.79 -2.95
CA GLU A 145 14.88 11.66 -4.08
C GLU A 145 14.37 10.59 -5.03
N ILE A 146 14.31 10.88 -6.33
CA ILE A 146 13.82 9.93 -7.33
C ILE A 146 14.95 9.57 -8.29
N TYR A 147 15.15 8.28 -8.51
CA TYR A 147 16.17 7.73 -9.40
C TYR A 147 15.54 6.76 -10.39
N ALA A 148 15.80 6.93 -11.69
CA ALA A 148 15.57 5.84 -12.64
C ALA A 148 16.51 4.67 -12.33
N ILE A 149 15.97 3.46 -12.38
CA ILE A 149 16.69 2.21 -12.10
C ILE A 149 16.63 1.25 -13.28
N ASN A 150 17.60 0.34 -13.37
CA ASN A 150 17.56 -0.80 -14.26
C ASN A 150 16.60 -1.85 -13.68
N HIS A 151 15.52 -2.17 -14.38
CA HIS A 151 14.49 -3.11 -13.91
C HIS A 151 14.99 -4.55 -13.72
N LEU A 152 16.08 -4.96 -14.37
CA LEU A 152 16.67 -6.29 -14.24
C LEU A 152 17.56 -6.43 -13.01
N THR A 153 18.13 -5.33 -12.50
CA THR A 153 19.13 -5.37 -11.42
C THR A 153 18.74 -4.56 -10.19
N GLY A 154 17.77 -3.66 -10.30
CA GLY A 154 17.39 -2.69 -9.27
C GLY A 154 18.40 -1.55 -9.07
N GLN A 155 19.51 -1.56 -9.81
CA GLN A 155 20.57 -0.56 -9.65
C GLN A 155 20.18 0.77 -10.30
N ARG A 156 20.59 1.87 -9.69
CA ARG A 156 20.39 3.22 -10.24
C ARG A 156 21.13 3.36 -11.56
N LEU A 157 20.46 3.97 -12.55
CA LEU A 157 21.09 4.29 -13.84
C LEU A 157 22.12 5.43 -13.72
N LYS A 158 21.97 6.29 -12.71
CA LYS A 158 22.84 7.43 -12.43
C LYS A 158 23.12 7.54 -10.93
N LYS A 159 24.28 8.10 -10.58
CA LYS A 159 24.65 8.38 -9.18
C LYS A 159 23.81 9.52 -8.57
N LYS A 160 23.52 10.55 -9.36
CA LYS A 160 22.68 11.70 -8.96
C LYS A 160 21.21 11.37 -9.17
N ALA A 161 20.34 11.86 -8.28
CA ALA A 161 18.90 11.76 -8.44
C ALA A 161 18.44 12.49 -9.71
N ASP A 162 17.42 11.94 -10.39
CA ASP A 162 16.77 12.62 -11.51
C ASP A 162 15.98 13.85 -11.02
N THR A 163 15.42 13.78 -9.81
CA THR A 163 14.84 14.93 -9.13
C THR A 163 14.87 14.76 -7.60
N VAL A 164 14.73 15.87 -6.88
CA VAL A 164 14.60 15.93 -5.42
C VAL A 164 13.48 16.88 -5.05
N PHE A 165 12.54 16.42 -4.24
CA PHE A 165 11.50 17.25 -3.63
C PHE A 165 11.74 17.42 -2.14
N VAL A 166 11.14 18.47 -1.58
CA VAL A 166 10.98 18.67 -0.14
C VAL A 166 9.49 18.75 0.13
N SER A 167 9.00 17.94 1.08
CA SER A 167 7.58 17.89 1.38
C SER A 167 7.07 19.12 2.15
N ASP A 168 5.84 19.53 1.86
CA ASP A 168 5.16 20.63 2.57
C ASP A 168 4.70 20.23 4.00
N VAL A 169 4.07 21.16 4.72
CA VAL A 169 3.51 20.94 6.08
C VAL A 169 2.47 19.82 6.15
N ASN A 170 1.88 19.45 5.02
CA ASN A 170 0.93 18.35 4.89
C ASN A 170 1.59 17.08 4.32
N GLY A 171 2.92 17.06 4.20
CA GLY A 171 3.71 15.97 3.65
C GLY A 171 3.65 15.85 2.13
N ARG A 172 3.03 16.79 1.41
CA ARG A 172 2.85 16.68 -0.04
C ARG A 172 4.16 16.90 -0.78
N TRP A 173 4.38 16.13 -1.85
CA TRP A 173 5.54 16.25 -2.76
C TRP A 173 5.11 16.08 -4.21
N GLY A 174 5.96 16.50 -5.14
CA GLY A 174 5.68 16.47 -6.58
C GLY A 174 5.09 17.77 -7.13
N PRO A 175 4.59 17.78 -8.38
CA PRO A 175 4.54 16.65 -9.30
C PRO A 175 5.89 16.31 -9.93
N PHE A 176 6.12 15.02 -10.14
CA PHE A 176 7.22 14.44 -10.90
C PHE A 176 6.70 13.98 -12.27
N LYS A 177 7.39 14.38 -13.34
CA LYS A 177 7.10 13.86 -14.68
C LYS A 177 7.87 12.56 -14.91
N ALA A 178 7.20 11.42 -14.70
CA ALA A 178 7.75 10.10 -14.94
C ALA A 178 7.87 9.82 -16.45
N LYS A 179 8.79 8.94 -16.80
CA LYS A 179 9.01 8.47 -18.18
C LYS A 179 8.31 7.13 -18.39
N ALA A 180 7.81 6.95 -19.61
CA ALA A 180 7.32 5.67 -20.11
C ALA A 180 8.31 4.54 -19.82
N PHE A 181 7.79 3.35 -19.49
CA PHE A 181 8.57 2.12 -19.38
C PHE A 181 9.83 2.23 -18.50
N THR A 182 9.82 3.14 -17.53
CA THR A 182 10.94 3.41 -16.63
C THR A 182 10.53 3.05 -15.21
N SER A 183 11.30 2.16 -14.58
CA SER A 183 11.16 1.85 -13.15
C SER A 183 11.91 2.89 -12.32
N TYR A 184 11.42 3.13 -11.10
CA TYR A 184 11.98 4.14 -10.21
C TYR A 184 12.25 3.60 -8.81
N GLU A 185 13.34 4.09 -8.23
CA GLU A 185 13.56 4.12 -6.79
C GLU A 185 13.16 5.50 -6.26
N MET A 186 12.26 5.53 -5.27
CA MET A 186 11.89 6.74 -4.53
C MET A 186 12.42 6.65 -3.11
N VAL A 187 13.34 7.54 -2.75
CA VAL A 187 13.98 7.56 -1.44
C VAL A 187 13.31 8.59 -0.55
N LEU A 188 12.70 8.14 0.54
CA LEU A 188 12.17 9.01 1.58
C LEU A 188 13.23 9.17 2.67
N LYS A 189 13.71 10.41 2.85
CA LYS A 189 14.58 10.82 3.95
C LYS A 189 13.81 11.80 4.84
N PRO A 190 13.31 11.36 6.01
CA PRO A 190 12.69 12.26 6.97
C PRO A 190 13.64 13.42 7.34
N SER A 191 13.09 14.59 7.63
CA SER A 191 13.85 15.74 8.15
C SER A 191 14.44 15.44 9.53
N ASP A 192 13.73 14.61 10.30
CA ASP A 192 14.20 14.04 11.54
C ASP A 192 15.21 12.92 11.30
N THR A 193 16.48 13.21 11.56
CA THR A 193 17.62 12.32 11.28
C THR A 193 17.66 11.06 12.14
N THR A 194 16.85 10.98 13.19
CA THR A 194 16.74 9.75 14.01
C THR A 194 15.82 8.72 13.37
N MET A 195 14.93 9.16 12.47
CA MET A 195 14.11 8.26 11.65
C MET A 195 14.95 7.67 10.52
N ARG A 196 14.59 6.45 10.10
CA ARG A 196 15.31 5.74 9.06
C ARG A 196 14.92 6.21 7.67
N THR A 197 15.88 6.22 6.75
CA THR A 197 15.61 6.30 5.32
C THR A 197 14.79 5.09 4.88
N VAL A 198 13.85 5.32 3.97
CA VAL A 198 13.06 4.24 3.34
C VAL A 198 13.20 4.34 1.82
N TYR A 199 13.55 3.23 1.19
CA TYR A 199 13.76 3.12 -0.26
C TYR A 199 12.59 2.37 -0.88
N TYR A 200 11.74 3.08 -1.63
CA TYR A 200 10.60 2.51 -2.32
C TYR A 200 10.97 2.11 -3.75
N PHE A 201 10.71 0.85 -4.10
CA PHE A 201 10.87 0.31 -5.44
C PHE A 201 9.51 -0.01 -6.00
N ARG A 202 9.24 0.52 -7.20
CA ARG A 202 7.93 0.43 -7.83
C ARG A 202 8.09 -0.04 -9.27
N ASP A 203 7.07 -0.75 -9.73
CA ASP A 203 6.92 -1.06 -11.15
C ASP A 203 6.59 0.22 -11.96
N ILE A 204 6.53 0.10 -13.28
CA ILE A 204 6.30 1.21 -14.20
C ILE A 204 4.99 1.93 -13.90
N PHE A 205 5.01 3.26 -14.02
CA PHE A 205 3.79 4.05 -14.01
C PHE A 205 3.14 3.98 -15.40
N ILE A 206 1.84 3.68 -15.42
CA ILE A 206 1.04 3.61 -16.66
C ILE A 206 0.00 4.73 -16.75
N ALA A 207 -0.26 5.43 -15.64
CA ALA A 207 -1.16 6.56 -15.58
C ALA A 207 -0.63 7.62 -14.61
N GLN A 208 -1.21 8.82 -14.67
CA GLN A 208 -1.03 9.84 -13.63
C GLN A 208 -1.47 9.29 -12.27
N ASN A 209 -0.70 9.58 -11.23
CA ASN A 209 -1.00 9.10 -9.88
C ASN A 209 -0.64 10.18 -8.85
N PRO A 210 -1.63 10.91 -8.31
CA PRO A 210 -1.41 11.91 -7.28
C PRO A 210 -1.46 11.34 -5.84
N LEU A 211 -1.54 10.01 -5.70
CA LEU A 211 -1.77 9.29 -4.45
C LEU A 211 -0.61 8.33 -4.13
N VAL A 212 0.62 8.70 -4.46
CA VAL A 212 1.80 7.90 -4.08
C VAL A 212 2.22 8.22 -2.64
N TYR A 213 1.86 7.33 -1.71
CA TYR A 213 2.22 7.47 -0.30
C TYR A 213 3.59 6.85 -0.03
N LEU A 214 4.51 7.67 0.48
CA LEU A 214 5.82 7.24 0.97
C LEU A 214 5.77 7.28 2.49
N ARG A 215 5.96 6.12 3.13
CA ARG A 215 5.77 5.95 4.56
C ARG A 215 7.09 5.74 5.29
N ALA A 216 7.38 6.58 6.27
CA ALA A 216 8.50 6.37 7.19
C ALA A 216 8.08 5.47 8.35
N ILE A 217 9.08 4.83 8.97
CA ILE A 217 8.88 4.07 10.21
C ILE A 217 8.62 5.08 11.34
N PRO A 218 7.46 5.02 12.03
CA PRO A 218 7.16 5.93 13.14
C PRO A 218 8.07 5.66 14.33
N LYS A 219 8.18 6.62 15.24
CA LYS A 219 8.99 6.50 16.46
C LYS A 219 8.20 6.05 17.70
N SER A 220 6.88 6.18 17.66
CA SER A 220 6.00 5.90 18.79
C SER A 220 4.74 5.18 18.32
N GLY A 221 3.99 4.66 19.28
CA GLY A 221 2.77 3.90 19.04
C GLY A 221 3.02 2.45 18.62
N MET A 222 1.92 1.74 18.40
CA MET A 222 1.91 0.30 18.15
C MET A 222 2.76 -0.10 16.92
N THR A 223 2.74 0.70 15.86
CA THR A 223 3.56 0.43 14.66
C THR A 223 5.05 0.55 14.93
N ALA A 224 5.47 1.52 15.75
CA ALA A 224 6.88 1.66 16.11
C ALA A 224 7.35 0.49 16.95
N PHE A 225 6.50 0.00 17.87
CA PHE A 225 6.76 -1.22 18.62
C PHE A 225 6.91 -2.44 17.70
N LEU A 226 5.97 -2.62 16.77
CA LEU A 226 5.98 -3.72 15.80
C LEU A 226 7.25 -3.71 14.92
N LEU A 227 7.69 -2.53 14.50
CA LEU A 227 8.86 -2.35 13.64
C LEU A 227 10.16 -2.12 14.42
N GLY A 228 10.13 -2.20 15.75
CA GLY A 228 11.31 -2.02 16.60
C GLY A 228 12.37 -3.09 16.36
N GLY A 229 11.97 -4.29 15.94
CA GLY A 229 12.86 -5.39 15.60
C GLY A 229 13.56 -5.25 14.23
N VAL A 230 13.18 -4.29 13.39
CA VAL A 230 13.81 -4.15 12.06
C VAL A 230 15.28 -3.72 12.24
N PRO A 231 16.26 -4.51 11.78
CA PRO A 231 17.66 -4.33 12.14
C PRO A 231 18.27 -3.06 11.55
N LYS A 232 19.34 -2.59 12.18
CA LYS A 232 20.27 -1.56 11.68
C LYS A 232 21.66 -2.20 11.53
N ASP A 233 21.81 -3.05 10.52
CA ASP A 233 22.96 -3.92 10.36
C ASP A 233 23.77 -3.63 9.08
N GLU A 234 25.08 -3.92 9.13
CA GLU A 234 26.05 -3.68 8.05
C GLU A 234 26.16 -4.85 7.05
N GLN A 235 25.57 -6.00 7.36
CA GLN A 235 25.71 -7.26 6.64
C GLN A 235 24.41 -7.70 5.98
N GLN A 236 23.24 -7.35 6.53
CA GLN A 236 21.94 -7.73 5.97
C GLN A 236 21.09 -6.56 5.47
N ALA A 237 20.23 -6.84 4.49
CA ALA A 237 19.12 -5.99 4.08
C ALA A 237 17.86 -6.27 4.91
N ALA A 238 17.03 -5.24 5.09
CA ALA A 238 15.68 -5.38 5.62
C ALA A 238 14.69 -4.96 4.54
N VAL A 239 13.75 -5.85 4.21
CA VAL A 239 12.83 -5.70 3.08
C VAL A 239 11.38 -5.77 3.56
N ALA A 240 10.53 -4.90 3.05
CA ALA A 240 9.08 -5.04 3.12
C ALA A 240 8.52 -5.23 1.70
N ILE A 241 7.74 -6.28 1.48
CA ILE A 241 6.93 -6.43 0.26
C ILE A 241 5.54 -5.90 0.57
N PHE A 242 5.00 -5.00 -0.25
CA PHE A 242 3.68 -4.40 -0.08
C PHE A 242 2.79 -4.65 -1.31
N SER A 243 1.64 -5.26 -1.07
CA SER A 243 0.55 -5.48 -2.03
C SER A 243 -0.47 -4.35 -1.90
N ALA A 244 -0.51 -3.45 -2.88
CA ALA A 244 -1.33 -2.24 -2.82
C ALA A 244 -2.76 -2.40 -3.36
N SER A 245 -3.17 -3.60 -3.80
CA SER A 245 -4.49 -3.84 -4.40
C SER A 245 -5.22 -5.11 -3.95
N ARG A 246 -4.64 -5.91 -3.06
CA ARG A 246 -5.30 -7.12 -2.50
C ARG A 246 -4.49 -7.72 -1.38
N GLY A 247 -5.12 -8.54 -0.55
CA GLY A 247 -4.39 -9.48 0.31
C GLY A 247 -3.60 -10.49 -0.52
N VAL A 248 -2.52 -11.02 0.04
CA VAL A 248 -1.86 -12.24 -0.45
C VAL A 248 -2.52 -13.40 0.29
N ILE A 249 -3.07 -14.35 -0.47
CA ILE A 249 -3.75 -15.53 0.08
C ILE A 249 -3.09 -16.80 -0.42
N ALA A 250 -2.72 -17.68 0.51
CA ALA A 250 -2.15 -18.99 0.20
C ALA A 250 -3.09 -19.82 -0.68
N GLY A 251 -2.52 -20.47 -1.71
CA GLY A 251 -3.27 -21.24 -2.71
C GLY A 251 -3.97 -20.39 -3.79
N ARG A 252 -4.09 -19.07 -3.60
CA ARG A 252 -4.60 -18.13 -4.62
C ARG A 252 -3.47 -17.33 -5.27
N ASP A 253 -2.56 -16.82 -4.44
CA ASP A 253 -1.47 -15.95 -4.85
C ASP A 253 -0.11 -16.64 -4.69
N SER A 254 0.86 -16.22 -5.50
CA SER A 254 2.26 -16.64 -5.43
C SER A 254 3.14 -15.45 -5.12
N VAL A 255 3.77 -15.44 -3.94
CA VAL A 255 4.78 -14.44 -3.59
C VAL A 255 6.07 -15.15 -3.23
N THR A 256 7.18 -14.76 -3.86
CA THR A 256 8.50 -15.33 -3.55
C THR A 256 9.58 -14.25 -3.44
N ILE A 257 10.60 -14.55 -2.65
CA ILE A 257 11.85 -13.79 -2.56
C ILE A 257 13.02 -14.76 -2.78
N ASN A 258 13.85 -14.47 -3.79
CA ASN A 258 14.99 -15.32 -4.16
C ASN A 258 14.63 -16.82 -4.32
N GLY A 259 13.40 -17.11 -4.76
CA GLY A 259 12.87 -18.47 -4.91
C GLY A 259 12.15 -19.04 -3.68
N THR A 260 12.28 -18.44 -2.50
CA THR A 260 11.57 -18.86 -1.28
C THR A 260 10.14 -18.35 -1.29
N SER A 261 9.17 -19.25 -1.09
CA SER A 261 7.74 -18.89 -1.07
C SER A 261 7.30 -18.25 0.25
N LEU A 262 6.57 -17.14 0.14
CA LEU A 262 5.96 -16.40 1.25
C LEU A 262 4.43 -16.56 1.29
N SER A 263 3.80 -17.01 0.21
CA SER A 263 2.34 -17.21 0.13
C SER A 263 1.92 -18.58 0.68
N THR A 264 2.41 -18.94 1.85
CA THR A 264 2.08 -20.19 2.56
C THR A 264 0.94 -20.00 3.55
N ASN A 265 0.27 -21.06 3.99
CA ASN A 265 -0.78 -20.95 5.02
C ASN A 265 -0.27 -20.37 6.36
N THR A 266 1.03 -20.46 6.63
CA THR A 266 1.66 -19.86 7.81
C THR A 266 1.69 -18.33 7.73
N PHE A 267 2.04 -17.78 6.57
CA PHE A 267 2.27 -16.33 6.41
C PHE A 267 1.13 -15.60 5.70
N ALA A 268 0.32 -16.31 4.93
CA ALA A 268 -0.73 -15.75 4.10
C ALA A 268 -2.06 -16.51 4.21
N PRO A 269 -2.53 -16.93 5.41
CA PRO A 269 -3.86 -17.52 5.51
C PRO A 269 -4.92 -16.46 5.15
N ALA A 270 -6.00 -16.86 4.48
CA ALA A 270 -7.03 -15.93 4.01
C ALA A 270 -7.56 -14.98 5.11
N LYS A 271 -7.73 -15.49 6.35
CA LYS A 271 -8.19 -14.70 7.51
C LYS A 271 -7.23 -13.60 7.96
N LYS A 272 -5.95 -13.69 7.61
CA LYS A 272 -4.95 -12.65 7.93
C LYS A 272 -4.95 -11.53 6.89
N ASN A 273 -5.37 -11.83 5.67
CA ASN A 273 -5.39 -10.93 4.52
C ASN A 273 -4.09 -10.12 4.38
N ALA A 274 -2.94 -10.80 4.42
CA ALA A 274 -1.63 -10.15 4.50
C ALA A 274 -1.37 -9.26 3.28
N ILE A 275 -1.17 -7.96 3.48
CA ILE A 275 -0.79 -7.01 2.41
C ILE A 275 0.68 -6.60 2.52
N ALA A 276 1.33 -6.84 3.66
CA ALA A 276 2.74 -6.55 3.83
C ALA A 276 3.51 -7.72 4.45
N PHE A 277 4.70 -8.00 3.90
CA PHE A 277 5.62 -9.02 4.38
C PHE A 277 6.95 -8.37 4.75
N PHE A 278 7.34 -8.45 6.02
CA PHE A 278 8.62 -7.95 6.54
C PHE A 278 9.63 -9.09 6.60
N LEU A 279 10.79 -8.87 6.00
CA LEU A 279 11.81 -9.90 5.77
C LEU A 279 13.14 -9.34 6.26
N TYR A 280 13.65 -9.92 7.34
CA TYR A 280 14.95 -9.61 7.92
C TYR A 280 15.37 -10.74 8.85
N ASP A 281 16.68 -10.82 9.10
CA ASP A 281 17.27 -11.76 10.06
C ASP A 281 17.26 -11.17 11.46
N ASP A 282 16.98 -12.02 12.46
CA ASP A 282 16.85 -11.61 13.87
C ASP A 282 18.19 -11.47 14.61
N GLY A 283 19.31 -11.76 13.93
CA GLY A 283 20.67 -11.53 14.41
C GLY A 283 21.55 -12.78 14.44
N ASP A 284 20.99 -13.96 14.16
CA ASP A 284 21.75 -15.21 14.09
C ASP A 284 22.46 -15.44 12.74
N LYS A 285 22.17 -14.58 11.75
CA LYS A 285 22.70 -14.55 10.38
C LYS A 285 22.30 -15.77 9.55
N GLN A 286 21.18 -16.38 9.88
CA GLN A 286 20.62 -17.53 9.18
C GLN A 286 19.23 -17.20 8.65
N SER A 287 18.74 -18.02 7.73
CA SER A 287 17.36 -17.93 7.30
C SER A 287 16.64 -19.13 7.88
N SER A 288 16.05 -18.97 9.07
CA SER A 288 15.22 -20.04 9.62
C SER A 288 13.94 -20.24 8.80
N GLY A 289 13.47 -19.18 8.13
CA GLY A 289 12.19 -19.18 7.41
C GLY A 289 10.99 -19.23 8.35
N ASN A 290 11.20 -19.06 9.66
CA ASN A 290 10.14 -19.00 10.65
C ASN A 290 9.46 -17.63 10.66
N GLY A 291 8.28 -17.57 11.28
CA GLY A 291 7.57 -16.32 11.48
C GLY A 291 8.23 -15.44 12.54
N LEU A 292 8.44 -14.17 12.23
CA LEU A 292 8.88 -13.18 13.21
C LEU A 292 7.76 -12.92 14.23
N PRO A 293 7.98 -13.15 15.55
CA PRO A 293 6.91 -13.14 16.55
C PRO A 293 6.06 -11.87 16.57
N ALA A 294 6.69 -10.71 16.37
CA ALA A 294 6.04 -9.41 16.38
C ALA A 294 4.87 -9.33 15.37
N PHE A 295 4.96 -10.05 14.25
CA PHE A 295 3.95 -10.03 13.18
C PHE A 295 2.95 -11.18 13.24
N GLY A 296 3.10 -12.14 14.17
CA GLY A 296 2.28 -13.35 14.20
C GLY A 296 0.78 -13.05 14.28
N ALA A 297 0.39 -12.24 15.27
CA ALA A 297 -1.02 -11.93 15.57
C ALA A 297 -1.57 -10.67 14.84
N THR A 298 -0.72 -9.94 14.11
CA THR A 298 -1.10 -8.65 13.53
C THR A 298 -1.82 -8.86 12.18
N PRO A 299 -3.09 -8.44 12.01
CA PRO A 299 -3.77 -8.50 10.72
C PRO A 299 -2.98 -7.74 9.66
N PHE A 300 -3.11 -8.17 8.39
CA PHE A 300 -2.49 -7.55 7.22
C PHE A 300 -0.95 -7.58 7.15
N LEU A 301 -0.25 -7.89 8.24
CA LEU A 301 1.22 -7.85 8.30
C LEU A 301 1.78 -9.22 8.66
N SER A 302 2.70 -9.69 7.85
CA SER A 302 3.45 -10.92 8.09
C SER A 302 4.93 -10.62 8.20
N GLY A 303 5.65 -11.43 8.95
CA GLY A 303 7.08 -11.29 9.13
C GLY A 303 7.74 -12.65 9.01
N VAL A 304 8.85 -12.73 8.29
CA VAL A 304 9.62 -13.96 8.08
C VAL A 304 11.08 -13.68 8.36
N ASP A 305 11.67 -14.55 9.16
CA ASP A 305 13.09 -14.51 9.47
C ASP A 305 13.91 -14.96 8.25
N MET A 306 14.61 -13.99 7.64
CA MET A 306 15.36 -14.16 6.40
C MET A 306 16.62 -13.31 6.37
N PHE A 307 17.77 -13.96 6.43
CA PHE A 307 19.06 -13.31 6.19
C PHE A 307 19.27 -12.99 4.71
N ILE A 308 19.27 -11.70 4.38
CA ILE A 308 19.51 -11.20 3.03
C ILE A 308 20.85 -10.49 2.98
N ASN A 309 21.89 -11.16 2.46
CA ASN A 309 23.24 -10.61 2.42
C ASN A 309 23.32 -9.31 1.60
N ALA A 310 23.77 -8.23 2.24
CA ALA A 310 24.00 -6.90 1.68
C ALA A 310 25.49 -6.51 1.67
N LYS A 311 26.39 -7.44 1.99
CA LYS A 311 27.83 -7.19 2.04
C LYS A 311 28.42 -7.19 0.63
N GLU A 312 29.12 -6.11 0.30
CA GLU A 312 29.96 -6.05 -0.90
C GLU A 312 31.16 -6.98 -0.76
N THR A 313 31.54 -7.64 -1.86
CA THR A 313 32.76 -8.44 -1.90
C THR A 313 33.89 -7.60 -2.46
N LYS A 314 35.01 -7.52 -1.73
CA LYS A 314 36.21 -6.79 -2.15
C LYS A 314 37.32 -7.79 -2.46
N VAL A 315 37.76 -7.84 -3.71
CA VAL A 315 38.94 -8.62 -4.14
C VAL A 315 39.91 -7.66 -4.80
N LYS A 316 41.07 -7.46 -4.17
CA LYS A 316 42.04 -6.40 -4.54
C LYS A 316 41.35 -5.03 -4.63
N LYS A 317 41.45 -4.32 -5.76
CA LYS A 317 40.80 -3.02 -6.00
C LYS A 317 39.37 -3.13 -6.56
N LYS A 318 38.86 -4.33 -6.82
CA LYS A 318 37.52 -4.55 -7.38
C LYS A 318 36.50 -4.73 -6.26
N ILE A 319 35.48 -3.87 -6.25
CA ILE A 319 34.31 -3.98 -5.37
C ILE A 319 33.17 -4.55 -6.19
N THR A 320 32.65 -5.70 -5.76
CA THR A 320 31.48 -6.34 -6.35
C THR A 320 30.28 -6.09 -5.43
N PRO A 321 29.17 -5.51 -5.92
CA PRO A 321 27.98 -5.32 -5.12
C PRO A 321 27.39 -6.68 -4.69
N PRO A 322 26.64 -6.74 -3.59
CA PRO A 322 25.88 -7.94 -3.24
C PRO A 322 24.90 -8.32 -4.35
N ALA A 323 24.47 -9.59 -4.35
CA ALA A 323 23.46 -10.07 -5.29
C ALA A 323 22.16 -9.28 -5.13
N SER A 324 21.51 -8.98 -6.25
CA SER A 324 20.19 -8.34 -6.24
C SER A 324 19.13 -9.27 -5.64
N ILE A 325 18.10 -8.68 -5.04
CA ILE A 325 16.97 -9.37 -4.45
C ILE A 325 15.89 -9.49 -5.51
N ALA A 326 15.57 -10.71 -5.91
CA ALA A 326 14.51 -10.98 -6.88
C ALA A 326 13.20 -11.29 -6.16
N LEU A 327 12.17 -10.49 -6.44
CA LEU A 327 10.83 -10.64 -5.88
C LEU A 327 9.86 -11.00 -7.00
N TYR A 328 9.02 -11.99 -6.76
CA TYR A 328 7.92 -12.33 -7.64
C TYR A 328 6.61 -12.22 -6.89
N TYR A 329 5.62 -11.64 -7.55
CA TYR A 329 4.23 -11.64 -7.09
C TYR A 329 3.33 -11.94 -8.27
N ASN A 330 2.78 -13.16 -8.28
CA ASN A 330 2.01 -13.74 -9.37
C ASN A 330 2.86 -13.68 -10.65
N THR A 331 2.42 -12.96 -11.67
CA THR A 331 3.15 -12.80 -12.93
C THR A 331 4.13 -11.65 -12.94
N ARG A 332 4.19 -10.86 -11.86
CA ARG A 332 5.02 -9.64 -11.77
C ARG A 332 6.35 -9.92 -11.09
N LYS A 333 7.37 -9.18 -11.52
CA LYS A 333 8.73 -9.27 -10.98
C LYS A 333 9.23 -7.88 -10.62
N LEU A 334 9.85 -7.76 -9.44
CA LEU A 334 10.65 -6.61 -9.06
C LEU A 334 12.04 -7.09 -8.65
N VAL A 335 13.06 -6.33 -9.02
CA VAL A 335 14.44 -6.59 -8.60
C VAL A 335 14.95 -5.39 -7.83
N LEU A 336 15.44 -5.64 -6.63
CA LEU A 336 15.97 -4.62 -5.72
C LEU A 336 17.48 -4.80 -5.57
N PRO A 337 18.24 -3.72 -5.38
CA PRO A 337 19.61 -3.83 -4.91
C PRO A 337 19.58 -4.28 -3.44
N ALA A 338 20.42 -5.24 -3.05
CA ALA A 338 20.63 -5.53 -1.64
C ALA A 338 21.41 -4.37 -1.00
N ARG A 339 20.81 -3.71 -0.01
CA ARG A 339 21.42 -2.61 0.74
C ARG A 339 21.41 -2.91 2.21
N LYS A 340 22.45 -2.44 2.89
CA LYS A 340 22.60 -2.61 4.33
C LYS A 340 21.43 -1.95 5.05
N SER A 341 20.83 -2.69 5.96
CA SER A 341 19.70 -2.19 6.74
C SER A 341 20.12 -1.00 7.62
N LYS A 342 21.41 -0.86 7.97
CA LYS A 342 21.93 0.35 8.62
C LYS A 342 21.66 1.65 7.83
N GLU A 343 21.63 1.58 6.50
CA GLU A 343 21.39 2.75 5.63
C GLU A 343 19.89 3.09 5.52
N GLY A 344 19.03 2.08 5.63
CA GLY A 344 17.58 2.24 5.59
C GLY A 344 16.84 0.93 5.34
N VAL A 345 15.55 1.01 5.06
CA VAL A 345 14.69 -0.15 4.78
C VAL A 345 14.24 -0.12 3.33
N LEU A 346 14.21 -1.28 2.69
CA LEU A 346 13.76 -1.45 1.32
C LEU A 346 12.26 -1.80 1.31
N VAL A 347 11.48 -1.16 0.45
CA VAL A 347 10.05 -1.44 0.28
C VAL A 347 9.77 -1.72 -1.20
N ALA A 348 9.34 -2.93 -1.51
CA ALA A 348 8.88 -3.31 -2.84
C ALA A 348 7.36 -3.14 -2.92
N VAL A 349 6.87 -2.30 -3.83
CA VAL A 349 5.44 -2.02 -3.99
C VAL A 349 4.92 -2.68 -5.25
N PHE A 350 3.98 -3.61 -5.08
CA PHE A 350 3.22 -4.23 -6.15
C PHE A 350 1.81 -3.62 -6.19
N GLU A 351 1.48 -2.89 -7.25
CA GLU A 351 0.18 -2.22 -7.44
C GLU A 351 -0.83 -3.09 -8.15
#